data_AF-A0A380U2F6-F1
#
_entry.id   AF-A0A380U2F6-F1
#
_cell.length_a   1.000
_cell.length_b   1.000
_cell.length_c   1.000
_cell.angle_alpha   90.00
_cell.angle_beta   90.00
_cell.angle_gamma   90.00
#
_symmetry.space_group_name_H-M   'P 1'
#
loop_
_entity.id
_entity.type
_entity.pdbx_description
1 polymer ?
#
loop_
_entity_poly.entity_id
_entity_poly.type
_entity_poly.pdbx_seq_one_letter_code
_entity_poly.pdbx_strand_id
1 'polypeptide(L)'
;MMITTTNWQASQAAPKAFPERQALMPIWGGEVVPQQEWQSVWGQAAIHALKQDGLAYVHIPFCAGHCIFCGFYRNAWKQEYSKIYTDKLIEELAYEASIRQGSGKIKAVYFGGGTPTALDTEDLVRLIKACYQYLPLADDCEFTIEGRISHFDIEKARACVAAGANRISIGIQTFNSKIRKRLGRKHSGEEAYAYLKALCELDAVVVADLIFGLPNQTDEVWANDIQVASTLPLSGLDIYAFNNYPFLPINKMIEHGSLPAAASFEVQAQHYAYAVEHLQNTGWQQVSNNHFAFPNRGERNRYNTLVKSNMPCLAFGSGAGGNFGGYSFQVHSTLQTYLDTPADKKALSFLSKHGANKPLLGVVQHDLELGYLDIKLFKHNPKAMKLLMQWQQLSLLNIDQDGIARLNISGRYWSPTLIRKLMLTLPTEDKKENSMVKLSEEQLSELRQSLAENPGQILEMVAGMKQCSLEEVISCLPAEMVTKTDGARFVEIMQALATLEDAVTFIAHTPDAVVEVTGKLPSGQIGRGFYNFDHGQEGGVHGHLRYENCAAIYLLERPFMGKHTVSLNFINHQGGAMFKIFVGRDEARNLRQNQIDFMRQLIKGE
;
A
#
# COMPACT_ATOMS: atom_id res chain seq x y z
N MET A 1 14.26 20.89 -22.62
CA MET A 1 12.89 20.73 -23.16
C MET A 1 11.96 20.65 -21.98
N MET A 2 10.95 21.51 -21.89
CA MET A 2 9.96 21.43 -20.80
C MET A 2 8.91 20.37 -21.16
N ILE A 3 8.89 19.28 -20.40
CA ILE A 3 8.04 18.10 -20.62
C ILE A 3 6.55 18.50 -20.54
N THR A 4 6.21 19.30 -19.54
CA THR A 4 4.84 19.75 -19.25
C THR A 4 4.28 20.72 -20.28
N THR A 5 5.13 21.41 -21.03
CA THR A 5 4.73 22.31 -22.12
C THR A 5 4.77 21.63 -23.50
N THR A 6 5.09 20.34 -23.55
CA THR A 6 5.07 19.57 -24.80
C THR A 6 3.62 19.30 -25.22
N ASN A 7 3.35 19.36 -26.53
CA ASN A 7 2.02 19.08 -27.06
C ASN A 7 1.80 17.56 -27.16
N TRP A 8 1.28 16.96 -26.10
CA TRP A 8 1.00 15.53 -26.02
C TRP A 8 -0.30 15.14 -26.73
N GLN A 9 -0.24 14.12 -27.59
CA GLN A 9 -1.45 13.46 -28.08
C GLN A 9 -2.07 12.63 -26.94
N ALA A 10 -3.39 12.42 -26.98
CA ALA A 10 -4.10 11.61 -25.98
C ALA A 10 -3.55 10.18 -25.86
N SER A 11 -3.06 9.60 -26.97
CA SER A 11 -2.41 8.29 -27.00
C SER A 11 -1.04 8.25 -26.29
N GLN A 12 -0.38 9.41 -26.16
CA GLN A 12 0.92 9.57 -25.51
C GLN A 12 0.75 9.96 -24.04
N ALA A 13 -0.04 11.00 -23.76
CA ALA A 13 -0.44 11.36 -22.41
C ALA A 13 -1.90 11.84 -22.38
N ALA A 14 -2.72 11.20 -21.56
CA ALA A 14 -4.09 11.61 -21.25
C ALA A 14 -4.18 11.98 -19.75
N PRO A 15 -3.68 13.17 -19.35
CA PRO A 15 -3.43 13.48 -17.95
C PRO A 15 -4.72 13.65 -17.13
N LYS A 16 -5.84 13.89 -17.81
CA LYS A 16 -7.17 14.14 -17.24
C LYS A 16 -8.14 12.99 -17.48
N ALA A 17 -7.65 11.81 -17.87
CA ALA A 17 -8.50 10.65 -18.11
C ALA A 17 -9.25 10.19 -16.85
N PHE A 18 -8.63 10.36 -15.68
CA PHE A 18 -9.24 10.10 -14.38
C PHE A 18 -8.84 11.20 -13.38
N PRO A 19 -9.70 11.48 -12.38
CA PRO A 19 -9.36 12.44 -11.31
C PRO A 19 -8.25 11.92 -10.39
N GLU A 20 -8.04 10.60 -10.33
CA GLU A 20 -7.08 9.96 -9.44
C GLU A 20 -6.56 8.64 -10.01
N ARG A 21 -5.35 8.25 -9.56
CA ARG A 21 -4.71 6.99 -9.90
C ARG A 21 -4.84 6.00 -8.75
N GLN A 22 -5.71 5.00 -8.91
CA GLN A 22 -6.07 4.06 -7.84
C GLN A 22 -5.73 2.63 -8.21
N ALA A 23 -5.06 1.91 -7.31
CA ALA A 23 -4.89 0.46 -7.43
C ALA A 23 -6.04 -0.27 -6.72
N LEU A 24 -6.33 -1.49 -7.18
CA LEU A 24 -7.16 -2.43 -6.43
C LEU A 24 -6.30 -3.18 -5.41
N MET A 25 -6.81 -3.35 -4.19
CA MET A 25 -6.10 -4.11 -3.17
C MET A 25 -5.95 -5.59 -3.59
N PRO A 26 -4.78 -6.22 -3.38
CA PRO A 26 -4.56 -7.61 -3.80
C PRO A 26 -5.52 -8.63 -3.17
N ILE A 27 -6.05 -8.34 -1.98
CA ILE A 27 -6.96 -9.21 -1.22
C ILE A 27 -8.45 -8.99 -1.53
N TRP A 28 -8.75 -8.16 -2.54
CA TRP A 28 -10.14 -7.82 -2.90
C TRP A 28 -10.99 -9.07 -3.15
N GLY A 29 -12.18 -9.08 -2.54
CA GLY A 29 -13.16 -10.17 -2.65
C GLY A 29 -12.80 -11.44 -1.86
N GLY A 30 -11.74 -11.44 -1.05
CA GLY A 30 -11.38 -12.59 -0.22
C GLY A 30 -12.25 -12.75 1.03
N GLU A 31 -12.44 -13.99 1.47
CA GLU A 31 -13.13 -14.32 2.73
C GLU A 31 -12.09 -14.49 3.84
N VAL A 32 -12.24 -13.76 4.94
CA VAL A 32 -11.32 -13.85 6.08
C VAL A 32 -11.45 -15.20 6.76
N VAL A 33 -10.32 -15.88 6.99
CA VAL A 33 -10.29 -17.13 7.76
C VAL A 33 -10.21 -16.78 9.25
N PRO A 34 -11.01 -17.41 10.13
CA PRO A 34 -10.91 -17.20 11.58
C PRO A 34 -9.51 -17.52 12.12
N GLN A 35 -9.00 -16.70 13.04
CA GLN A 35 -7.62 -16.81 13.54
C GLN A 35 -7.29 -18.19 14.12
N GLN A 36 -8.23 -18.81 14.85
CA GLN A 36 -8.03 -20.16 15.42
C GLN A 36 -7.78 -21.25 14.36
N GLU A 37 -8.17 -21.01 13.10
CA GLU A 37 -8.05 -21.97 12.01
C GLU A 37 -6.77 -21.75 11.18
N TRP A 38 -6.06 -20.64 11.38
CA TRP A 38 -4.95 -20.21 10.52
C TRP A 38 -3.87 -21.29 10.35
N GLN A 39 -3.36 -21.87 11.44
CA GLN A 39 -2.29 -22.87 11.36
C GLN A 39 -2.76 -24.15 10.66
N SER A 40 -3.98 -24.61 10.93
CA SER A 40 -4.54 -25.81 10.30
C SER A 40 -4.76 -25.60 8.81
N VAL A 41 -5.41 -24.50 8.43
CA VAL A 41 -5.70 -24.17 7.03
C VAL A 41 -4.42 -23.94 6.25
N TRP A 42 -3.48 -23.15 6.80
CA TRP A 42 -2.20 -22.90 6.15
C TRP A 42 -1.39 -24.19 6.02
N GLY A 43 -1.32 -25.03 7.06
CA GLY A 43 -0.59 -26.30 7.03
C GLY A 43 -1.11 -27.26 5.96
N GLN A 44 -2.44 -27.38 5.83
CA GLN A 44 -3.06 -28.17 4.76
C GLN A 44 -2.77 -27.60 3.37
N ALA A 45 -2.83 -26.27 3.20
CA ALA A 45 -2.52 -25.62 1.94
C ALA A 45 -1.03 -25.74 1.57
N ALA A 46 -0.12 -25.66 2.55
CA ALA A 46 1.32 -25.69 2.38
C ALA A 46 1.84 -27.01 1.81
N ILE A 47 1.21 -28.14 2.21
CA ILE A 47 1.51 -29.47 1.65
C ILE A 47 1.39 -29.47 0.13
N HIS A 48 0.48 -28.69 -0.44
CA HIS A 48 0.27 -28.62 -1.89
C HIS A 48 0.50 -27.22 -2.46
N ALA A 49 1.39 -26.44 -1.85
CA ALA A 49 1.63 -25.06 -2.25
C ALA A 49 2.08 -24.92 -3.72
N LEU A 50 2.78 -25.94 -4.25
CA LEU A 50 3.32 -25.98 -5.62
C LEU A 50 2.76 -27.16 -6.45
N LYS A 51 1.43 -27.22 -6.59
CA LYS A 51 0.79 -28.11 -7.60
C LYS A 51 1.15 -27.73 -9.04
N GLN A 52 1.53 -26.48 -9.25
CA GLN A 52 2.00 -25.90 -10.50
C GLN A 52 3.23 -25.04 -10.21
N ASP A 53 3.86 -24.54 -11.26
CA ASP A 53 4.98 -23.60 -11.15
C ASP A 53 4.57 -22.35 -10.36
N GLY A 54 5.53 -21.81 -9.61
CA GLY A 54 5.31 -20.74 -8.65
C GLY A 54 6.47 -19.76 -8.56
N LEU A 55 6.38 -18.89 -7.55
CA LEU A 55 7.35 -17.86 -7.18
C LEU A 55 7.77 -18.04 -5.73
N ALA A 56 8.89 -17.44 -5.36
CA ALA A 56 9.28 -17.31 -3.96
C ALA A 56 9.67 -15.87 -3.64
N TYR A 57 9.18 -15.37 -2.51
CA TYR A 57 9.51 -14.06 -1.97
C TYR A 57 10.15 -14.22 -0.60
N VAL A 58 11.30 -13.60 -0.40
CA VAL A 58 11.97 -13.56 0.89
C VAL A 58 12.05 -12.10 1.34
N HIS A 59 11.35 -11.78 2.42
CA HIS A 59 11.28 -10.43 2.94
C HIS A 59 12.37 -10.20 3.97
N ILE A 60 13.21 -9.18 3.75
CA ILE A 60 14.22 -8.75 4.70
C ILE A 60 13.80 -7.38 5.28
N PRO A 61 13.34 -7.30 6.53
CA PRO A 61 12.58 -6.16 7.04
C PRO A 61 13.47 -5.01 7.56
N PHE A 62 14.77 -5.05 7.26
CA PHE A 62 15.76 -4.12 7.80
C PHE A 62 16.13 -3.01 6.83
N CYS A 63 16.25 -1.80 7.34
CA CYS A 63 16.76 -0.66 6.61
C CYS A 63 17.85 0.05 7.42
N ALA A 64 18.94 0.43 6.78
CA ALA A 64 19.99 1.27 7.40
C ALA A 64 19.51 2.69 7.75
N GLY A 65 18.37 3.12 7.22
CA GLY A 65 17.75 4.40 7.51
C GLY A 65 16.41 4.55 6.80
N HIS A 66 15.53 5.37 7.36
CA HIS A 66 14.19 5.60 6.86
C HIS A 66 14.21 6.60 5.70
N CYS A 67 13.89 6.14 4.49
CA CYS A 67 13.61 7.03 3.36
C CYS A 67 12.21 7.62 3.54
N ILE A 68 12.09 8.95 3.56
CA ILE A 68 10.84 9.63 3.94
C ILE A 68 9.64 9.37 3.01
N PHE A 69 9.90 8.86 1.80
CA PHE A 69 8.90 8.53 0.79
C PHE A 69 8.49 7.05 0.83
N CYS A 70 9.16 6.21 1.62
CA CYS A 70 9.03 4.76 1.57
C CYS A 70 7.96 4.27 2.55
N GLY A 71 6.94 3.58 2.02
CA GLY A 71 5.91 2.91 2.84
C GLY A 71 6.34 1.55 3.41
N PHE A 72 7.52 1.05 3.05
CA PHE A 72 8.01 -0.29 3.40
C PHE A 72 8.99 -0.30 4.57
N TYR A 73 9.37 0.86 5.13
CA TYR A 73 10.26 0.91 6.29
C TYR A 73 9.60 0.27 7.51
N ARG A 74 10.25 -0.75 8.09
CA ARG A 74 9.76 -1.45 9.29
C ARG A 74 10.77 -1.39 10.43
N ASN A 75 11.94 -2.00 10.26
CA ASN A 75 12.93 -2.13 11.32
C ASN A 75 14.23 -1.42 10.95
N ALA A 76 14.81 -0.72 11.91
CA ALA A 76 16.18 -0.24 11.79
C ALA A 76 17.14 -1.43 11.78
N TRP A 77 18.15 -1.37 10.92
CA TRP A 77 19.23 -2.36 10.91
C TRP A 77 20.02 -2.33 12.22
N LYS A 78 20.31 -3.51 12.77
CA LYS A 78 21.33 -3.72 13.81
C LYS A 78 22.12 -4.98 13.47
N GLN A 79 23.43 -4.96 13.72
CA GLN A 79 24.35 -6.01 13.29
C GLN A 79 23.99 -7.38 13.86
N GLU A 80 23.54 -7.43 15.13
CA GLU A 80 23.15 -8.68 15.80
C GLU A 80 21.98 -9.40 15.12
N TYR A 81 21.14 -8.68 14.36
CA TYR A 81 19.99 -9.28 13.69
C TYR A 81 20.36 -10.04 12.41
N SER A 82 21.53 -9.80 11.80
CA SER A 82 21.92 -10.45 10.54
C SER A 82 21.81 -11.96 10.63
N LYS A 83 22.58 -12.53 11.56
CA LYS A 83 22.70 -13.96 11.74
C LYS A 83 21.44 -14.56 12.31
N ILE A 84 20.86 -13.96 13.36
CA ILE A 84 19.65 -14.46 14.03
C ILE A 84 18.49 -14.57 13.05
N TYR A 85 18.27 -13.52 12.24
CA TYR A 85 17.18 -13.50 11.27
C TYR A 85 17.41 -14.48 10.13
N THR A 86 18.67 -14.60 9.67
CA THR A 86 19.04 -15.52 8.61
C THR A 86 18.90 -16.98 9.05
N ASP A 87 19.36 -17.32 10.26
CA ASP A 87 19.15 -18.65 10.84
C ASP A 87 17.65 -18.98 10.90
N LYS A 88 16.81 -18.03 11.33
CA LYS A 88 15.35 -18.21 11.39
C LYS A 88 14.71 -18.43 10.03
N LEU A 89 15.10 -17.66 9.01
CA LEU A 89 14.64 -17.84 7.63
C LEU A 89 15.03 -19.21 7.06
N ILE A 90 16.25 -19.67 7.33
CA ILE A 90 16.73 -20.97 6.87
C ILE A 90 15.95 -22.10 7.55
N GLU A 91 15.65 -21.97 8.85
CA GLU A 91 14.77 -22.90 9.57
C GLU A 91 13.36 -22.95 8.95
N GLU A 92 12.76 -21.79 8.66
CA GLU A 92 11.45 -21.68 8.00
C GLU A 92 11.45 -22.34 6.61
N LEU A 93 12.47 -22.04 5.78
CA LEU A 93 12.67 -22.65 4.46
C LEU A 93 12.78 -24.17 4.54
N ALA A 94 13.57 -24.68 5.51
CA ALA A 94 13.81 -26.10 5.70
C ALA A 94 12.52 -26.82 6.15
N TYR A 95 11.77 -26.26 7.09
CA TYR A 95 10.52 -26.85 7.56
C TYR A 95 9.48 -26.89 6.44
N GLU A 96 9.23 -25.76 5.74
CA GLU A 96 8.27 -25.73 4.64
C GLU A 96 8.66 -26.68 3.50
N ALA A 97 9.96 -26.83 3.23
CA ALA A 97 10.43 -27.82 2.26
C ALA A 97 10.15 -29.27 2.69
N SER A 98 10.21 -29.56 3.99
CA SER A 98 10.00 -30.92 4.53
C SER A 98 8.55 -31.39 4.44
N ILE A 99 7.59 -30.47 4.51
CA ILE A 99 6.15 -30.79 4.45
C ILE A 99 5.58 -30.69 3.03
N ARG A 100 6.24 -29.93 2.15
CA ARG A 100 5.73 -29.63 0.82
C ARG A 100 5.80 -30.85 -0.09
N GLN A 101 4.70 -31.09 -0.78
CA GLN A 101 4.52 -32.07 -1.84
C GLN A 101 4.16 -31.35 -3.15
N GLY A 102 4.47 -31.99 -4.28
CA GLY A 102 4.21 -31.46 -5.61
C GLY A 102 5.47 -31.38 -6.47
N SER A 103 5.26 -31.14 -7.77
CA SER A 103 6.33 -31.12 -8.78
C SER A 103 6.57 -29.73 -9.38
N GLY A 104 5.80 -28.71 -8.97
CA GLY A 104 5.94 -27.34 -9.45
C GLY A 104 7.32 -26.77 -9.14
N LYS A 105 7.86 -25.99 -10.08
CA LYS A 105 9.15 -25.32 -9.95
C LYS A 105 8.98 -23.84 -9.66
N ILE A 106 9.94 -23.26 -8.92
CA ILE A 106 10.02 -21.82 -8.70
C ILE A 106 10.68 -21.17 -9.92
N LYS A 107 9.93 -20.30 -10.62
CA LYS A 107 10.39 -19.58 -11.82
C LYS A 107 11.20 -18.33 -11.49
N ALA A 108 10.91 -17.71 -10.36
CA ALA A 108 11.66 -16.58 -9.87
C ALA A 108 11.64 -16.51 -8.33
N VAL A 109 12.79 -16.15 -7.77
CA VAL A 109 13.01 -15.82 -6.37
C VAL A 109 13.28 -14.32 -6.27
N TYR A 110 12.64 -13.63 -5.34
CA TYR A 110 12.87 -12.21 -5.12
C TYR A 110 13.14 -11.93 -3.66
N PHE A 111 14.33 -11.43 -3.37
CA PHE A 111 14.67 -10.88 -2.06
C PHE A 111 14.32 -9.39 -2.08
N GLY A 112 13.40 -8.98 -1.21
CA GLY A 112 12.95 -7.59 -1.12
C GLY A 112 12.58 -7.17 0.30
N GLY A 113 11.78 -6.12 0.42
CA GLY A 113 11.22 -5.67 1.70
C GLY A 113 11.78 -4.33 2.14
N GLY A 114 12.59 -4.33 3.20
CA GLY A 114 13.37 -3.17 3.60
C GLY A 114 14.59 -3.00 2.70
N THR A 115 15.65 -3.77 2.98
CA THR A 115 16.88 -3.78 2.19
C THR A 115 17.57 -5.12 2.42
N PRO A 116 17.41 -6.11 1.51
CA PRO A 116 18.08 -7.41 1.63
C PRO A 116 19.58 -7.31 1.87
N THR A 117 20.22 -6.35 1.22
CA THR A 117 21.67 -6.10 1.32
C THR A 117 22.11 -5.47 2.64
N ALA A 118 21.17 -5.20 3.56
CA ALA A 118 21.49 -4.84 4.94
C ALA A 118 22.11 -6.03 5.69
N LEU A 119 21.75 -7.27 5.34
CA LEU A 119 22.38 -8.47 5.88
C LEU A 119 23.90 -8.47 5.62
N ASP A 120 24.65 -9.06 6.54
CA ASP A 120 26.07 -9.30 6.36
C ASP A 120 26.31 -10.24 5.17
N THR A 121 27.45 -10.10 4.50
CA THR A 121 27.76 -10.81 3.25
C THR A 121 27.64 -12.33 3.43
N GLU A 122 28.19 -12.87 4.52
CA GLU A 122 28.16 -14.30 4.81
C GLU A 122 26.72 -14.82 4.97
N ASP A 123 25.89 -14.11 5.71
CA ASP A 123 24.50 -14.47 5.94
C ASP A 123 23.66 -14.40 4.66
N LEU A 124 23.84 -13.35 3.85
CA LEU A 124 23.15 -13.22 2.56
C LEU A 124 23.53 -14.37 1.61
N VAL A 125 24.82 -14.75 1.55
CA VAL A 125 25.30 -15.90 0.77
C VAL A 125 24.71 -17.20 1.29
N ARG A 126 24.67 -17.41 2.62
CA ARG A 126 24.06 -18.59 3.24
C ARG A 126 22.58 -18.70 2.90
N LEU A 127 21.85 -17.59 2.94
CA LEU A 127 20.43 -17.55 2.63
C LEU A 127 20.15 -17.86 1.15
N ILE A 128 20.95 -17.31 0.23
CA ILE A 128 20.85 -17.65 -1.20
C ILE A 128 21.07 -19.16 -1.39
N LYS A 129 22.12 -19.73 -0.80
CA LYS A 129 22.40 -21.18 -0.87
C LYS A 129 21.27 -22.02 -0.27
N ALA A 130 20.67 -21.57 0.82
CA ALA A 130 19.52 -22.24 1.43
C ALA A 130 18.29 -22.24 0.50
N CYS A 131 18.05 -21.16 -0.26
CA CYS A 131 17.01 -21.16 -1.30
C CYS A 131 17.28 -22.23 -2.37
N TYR A 132 18.51 -22.37 -2.84
CA TYR A 132 18.89 -23.45 -3.78
C TYR A 132 18.72 -24.85 -3.17
N GLN A 133 18.96 -24.99 -1.87
CA GLN A 133 18.83 -26.27 -1.16
C GLN A 133 17.37 -26.66 -0.91
N TYR A 134 16.52 -25.71 -0.50
CA TYR A 134 15.19 -26.00 0.03
C TYR A 134 14.04 -25.64 -0.92
N LEU A 135 14.27 -24.85 -1.97
CA LEU A 135 13.24 -24.53 -2.96
C LEU A 135 13.47 -25.35 -4.25
N PRO A 136 12.40 -25.82 -4.90
CA PRO A 136 12.50 -26.53 -6.16
C PRO A 136 12.69 -25.51 -7.31
N LEU A 137 13.86 -24.87 -7.39
CA LEU A 137 14.13 -23.87 -8.41
C LEU A 137 14.10 -24.48 -9.83
N ALA A 138 13.58 -23.73 -10.80
CA ALA A 138 13.72 -24.07 -12.21
C ALA A 138 15.17 -23.85 -12.67
N ASP A 139 15.63 -24.59 -13.68
CA ASP A 139 17.00 -24.46 -14.22
C ASP A 139 17.28 -23.02 -14.71
N ASP A 140 16.25 -22.32 -15.20
CA ASP A 140 16.31 -20.94 -15.69
C ASP A 140 15.75 -19.92 -14.68
N CYS A 141 15.71 -20.26 -13.39
CA CYS A 141 15.14 -19.42 -12.34
C CYS A 141 15.78 -18.01 -12.33
N GLU A 142 14.96 -16.98 -12.31
CA GLU A 142 15.41 -15.60 -12.06
C GLU A 142 15.56 -15.38 -10.56
N PHE A 143 16.76 -15.10 -10.07
CA PHE A 143 17.04 -14.86 -8.66
C PHE A 143 17.45 -13.41 -8.45
N THR A 144 16.51 -12.60 -7.97
CA THR A 144 16.70 -11.16 -7.74
C THR A 144 17.12 -10.85 -6.32
N ILE A 145 18.16 -10.04 -6.18
CA ILE A 145 18.50 -9.32 -4.94
C ILE A 145 18.15 -7.85 -5.12
N GLU A 146 17.18 -7.36 -4.35
CA GLU A 146 16.94 -5.92 -4.22
C GLU A 146 17.96 -5.29 -3.26
N GLY A 147 18.42 -4.09 -3.59
CA GLY A 147 19.40 -3.39 -2.78
C GLY A 147 19.39 -1.88 -2.96
N ARG A 148 20.31 -1.26 -2.22
CA ARG A 148 20.69 0.14 -2.34
C ARG A 148 22.20 0.24 -2.18
N ILE A 149 22.78 1.34 -2.67
CA ILE A 149 24.23 1.60 -2.61
C ILE A 149 24.80 1.43 -1.19
N SER A 150 24.05 1.84 -0.16
CA SER A 150 24.50 1.72 1.23
C SER A 150 24.45 0.27 1.73
N HIS A 151 25.58 -0.22 2.26
CA HIS A 151 25.80 -1.60 2.73
C HIS A 151 25.82 -2.68 1.64
N PHE A 152 25.96 -2.27 0.37
CA PHE A 152 26.06 -3.18 -0.76
C PHE A 152 27.19 -2.78 -1.70
N ASP A 153 28.42 -3.01 -1.29
CA ASP A 153 29.58 -2.80 -2.15
C ASP A 153 29.67 -3.86 -3.27
N ILE A 154 30.63 -3.67 -4.18
CA ILE A 154 30.85 -4.55 -5.33
C ILE A 154 31.27 -5.96 -4.90
N GLU A 155 32.00 -6.10 -3.80
CA GLU A 155 32.45 -7.41 -3.32
C GLU A 155 31.30 -8.22 -2.72
N LYS A 156 30.39 -7.58 -1.97
CA LYS A 156 29.14 -8.21 -1.53
C LYS A 156 28.27 -8.58 -2.73
N ALA A 157 28.14 -7.73 -3.74
CA ALA A 157 27.41 -8.06 -4.97
C ALA A 157 28.02 -9.27 -5.70
N ARG A 158 29.35 -9.31 -5.85
CA ARG A 158 30.08 -10.44 -6.42
C ARG A 158 29.85 -11.73 -5.64
N ALA A 159 29.84 -11.66 -4.31
CA ALA A 159 29.55 -12.80 -3.45
C ALA A 159 28.13 -13.33 -3.65
N CYS A 160 27.13 -12.45 -3.80
CA CYS A 160 25.76 -12.85 -4.13
C CYS A 160 25.67 -13.54 -5.49
N VAL A 161 26.35 -13.01 -6.52
CA VAL A 161 26.39 -13.62 -7.86
C VAL A 161 27.05 -14.99 -7.82
N ALA A 162 28.20 -15.10 -7.14
CA ALA A 162 28.88 -16.38 -6.94
C ALA A 162 28.04 -17.39 -6.15
N ALA A 163 27.12 -16.94 -5.29
CA ALA A 163 26.19 -17.79 -4.57
C ALA A 163 24.97 -18.23 -5.41
N GLY A 164 24.76 -17.64 -6.59
CA GLY A 164 23.71 -18.01 -7.54
C GLY A 164 22.63 -16.94 -7.75
N ALA A 165 22.78 -15.72 -7.23
CA ALA A 165 21.94 -14.60 -7.66
C ALA A 165 22.31 -14.22 -9.11
N ASN A 166 21.32 -13.96 -9.97
CA ASN A 166 21.56 -13.61 -11.38
C ASN A 166 20.88 -12.31 -11.81
N ARG A 167 20.17 -11.65 -10.90
CA ARG A 167 19.55 -10.34 -11.12
C ARG A 167 19.71 -9.45 -9.88
N ILE A 168 20.06 -8.19 -10.08
CA ILE A 168 20.26 -7.20 -9.03
C ILE A 168 19.44 -5.96 -9.35
N SER A 169 18.52 -5.58 -8.45
CA SER A 169 17.71 -4.35 -8.57
C SER A 169 18.19 -3.31 -7.57
N ILE A 170 18.61 -2.15 -8.03
CA ILE A 170 19.13 -1.08 -7.17
C ILE A 170 18.18 0.10 -7.19
N GLY A 171 17.61 0.40 -6.02
CA GLY A 171 16.77 1.57 -5.86
C GLY A 171 17.57 2.87 -5.87
N ILE A 172 17.58 3.59 -7.00
CA ILE A 172 18.25 4.91 -7.15
C ILE A 172 17.32 6.08 -6.89
N GLN A 173 16.06 5.97 -7.34
CA GLN A 173 14.99 6.96 -7.25
C GLN A 173 15.19 8.19 -8.13
N THR A 174 16.34 8.85 -8.01
CA THR A 174 16.77 9.99 -8.83
C THR A 174 18.29 10.13 -8.72
N PHE A 175 18.94 10.65 -9.78
CA PHE A 175 20.35 11.06 -9.79
C PHE A 175 20.54 12.50 -9.30
N ASN A 176 19.48 13.24 -8.98
CA ASN A 176 19.62 14.59 -8.45
C ASN A 176 20.08 14.58 -6.98
N SER A 177 21.35 14.93 -6.74
CA SER A 177 21.97 14.94 -5.41
C SER A 177 21.21 15.77 -4.36
N LYS A 178 20.57 16.88 -4.75
CA LYS A 178 19.77 17.70 -3.81
C LYS A 178 18.50 16.96 -3.39
N ILE A 179 17.74 16.40 -4.33
CA ILE A 179 16.54 15.61 -4.03
C ILE A 179 16.91 14.37 -3.21
N ARG A 180 17.94 13.63 -3.60
CA ARG A 180 18.44 12.45 -2.88
C ARG A 180 18.66 12.74 -1.39
N LYS A 181 19.38 13.82 -1.08
CA LYS A 181 19.64 14.26 0.29
C LYS A 181 18.33 14.54 1.05
N ARG A 182 17.38 15.24 0.41
CA ARG A 182 16.06 15.53 1.01
C ARG A 182 15.24 14.27 1.26
N LEU A 183 15.39 13.24 0.43
CA LEU A 183 14.70 11.95 0.57
C LEU A 183 15.33 11.00 1.63
N GLY A 184 16.41 11.42 2.29
CA GLY A 184 17.13 10.59 3.26
C GLY A 184 18.13 9.62 2.62
N ARG A 185 18.55 9.86 1.37
CA ARG A 185 19.64 9.09 0.73
C ARG A 185 21.00 9.70 1.09
N LYS A 186 21.95 8.85 1.48
CA LYS A 186 23.29 9.25 1.94
C LYS A 186 24.25 9.62 0.80
N HIS A 187 24.19 8.87 -0.31
CA HIS A 187 25.09 9.04 -1.44
C HIS A 187 24.51 10.02 -2.47
N SER A 188 25.38 10.80 -3.08
CA SER A 188 25.12 11.67 -4.23
C SER A 188 24.66 10.88 -5.47
N GLY A 189 24.21 11.60 -6.50
CA GLY A 189 23.89 11.02 -7.81
C GLY A 189 25.11 10.57 -8.57
N GLU A 190 26.22 11.29 -8.41
CA GLU A 190 27.51 10.96 -9.01
C GLU A 190 28.05 9.64 -8.45
N GLU A 191 27.99 9.45 -7.12
CA GLU A 191 28.30 8.16 -6.49
C GLU A 191 27.36 7.04 -6.96
N ALA A 192 26.07 7.34 -7.13
CA ALA A 192 25.08 6.38 -7.63
C ALA A 192 25.39 5.92 -9.06
N TYR A 193 25.76 6.86 -9.92
CA TYR A 193 26.18 6.58 -11.29
C TYR A 193 27.43 5.71 -11.32
N ALA A 194 28.48 6.09 -10.59
CA ALA A 194 29.73 5.34 -10.53
C ALA A 194 29.52 3.92 -9.99
N TYR A 195 28.69 3.79 -8.97
CA TYR A 195 28.31 2.50 -8.39
C TYR A 195 27.59 1.59 -9.40
N LEU A 196 26.55 2.09 -10.08
CA LEU A 196 25.83 1.30 -11.09
C LEU A 196 26.74 0.90 -12.24
N LYS A 197 27.62 1.79 -12.69
CA LYS A 197 28.58 1.49 -13.74
C LYS A 197 29.48 0.31 -13.36
N ALA A 198 30.03 0.32 -12.15
CA ALA A 198 30.85 -0.79 -11.65
C ALA A 198 30.03 -2.07 -11.45
N LEU A 199 28.79 -1.96 -10.98
CA LEU A 199 27.91 -3.11 -10.77
C LEU A 199 27.59 -3.84 -12.08
N CYS A 200 27.44 -3.10 -13.19
CA CYS A 200 27.21 -3.67 -14.52
C CYS A 200 28.41 -4.42 -15.11
N GLU A 201 29.57 -4.41 -14.47
CA GLU A 201 30.73 -5.24 -14.86
C GLU A 201 30.63 -6.67 -14.32
N LEU A 202 29.65 -6.94 -13.44
CA LEU A 202 29.38 -8.30 -12.94
C LEU A 202 28.59 -9.11 -13.97
N ASP A 203 28.76 -10.43 -13.91
CA ASP A 203 27.97 -11.39 -14.71
C ASP A 203 26.57 -11.58 -14.11
N ALA A 204 25.77 -10.51 -14.14
CA ALA A 204 24.40 -10.46 -13.64
C ALA A 204 23.57 -9.43 -14.41
N VAL A 205 22.26 -9.66 -14.44
CA VAL A 205 21.30 -8.67 -14.93
C VAL A 205 21.21 -7.54 -13.90
N VAL A 206 21.56 -6.32 -14.30
CA VAL A 206 21.52 -5.14 -13.42
C VAL A 206 20.38 -4.20 -13.80
N VAL A 207 19.55 -3.87 -12.82
CA VAL A 207 18.40 -2.98 -12.93
C VAL A 207 18.54 -1.79 -11.99
N ALA A 208 18.11 -0.62 -12.46
CA ALA A 208 17.97 0.56 -11.62
C ALA A 208 16.50 0.96 -11.49
N ASP A 209 16.09 1.37 -10.30
CA ASP A 209 14.73 1.85 -10.06
C ASP A 209 14.74 3.38 -9.90
N LEU A 210 13.90 4.07 -10.67
CA LEU A 210 13.68 5.50 -10.61
C LEU A 210 12.23 5.81 -10.22
N ILE A 211 12.02 6.98 -9.61
CA ILE A 211 10.68 7.48 -9.27
C ILE A 211 10.47 8.83 -9.93
N PHE A 212 9.34 8.99 -10.62
CA PHE A 212 8.87 10.27 -11.13
C PHE A 212 7.73 10.84 -10.27
N GLY A 213 7.59 12.16 -10.27
CA GLY A 213 6.60 12.90 -9.49
C GLY A 213 7.00 13.21 -8.04
N LEU A 214 8.29 13.11 -7.72
CA LEU A 214 8.81 13.45 -6.39
C LEU A 214 8.74 14.97 -6.11
N PRO A 215 8.63 15.41 -4.84
CA PRO A 215 8.81 16.82 -4.48
C PRO A 215 10.15 17.39 -4.95
N ASN A 216 10.13 18.60 -5.52
CA ASN A 216 11.26 19.29 -6.17
C ASN A 216 11.79 18.66 -7.47
N GLN A 217 11.13 17.63 -8.02
CA GLN A 217 11.52 17.04 -9.30
C GLN A 217 10.89 17.82 -10.46
N THR A 218 11.69 18.68 -11.10
CA THR A 218 11.26 19.42 -12.30
C THR A 218 11.37 18.56 -13.56
N ASP A 219 10.84 19.07 -14.66
CA ASP A 219 10.95 18.45 -15.98
C ASP A 219 12.41 18.20 -16.39
N GLU A 220 13.29 19.16 -16.12
CA GLU A 220 14.72 19.05 -16.42
C GLU A 220 15.38 17.98 -15.56
N VAL A 221 14.99 17.86 -14.29
CA VAL A 221 15.52 16.83 -13.40
C VAL A 221 15.10 15.45 -13.87
N TRP A 222 13.82 15.26 -14.19
CA TRP A 222 13.33 13.98 -14.68
C TRP A 222 13.95 13.60 -16.03
N ALA A 223 14.03 14.56 -16.97
CA ALA A 223 14.70 14.36 -18.25
C ALA A 223 16.16 13.95 -18.08
N ASN A 224 16.88 14.60 -17.17
CA ASN A 224 18.26 14.26 -16.85
C ASN A 224 18.38 12.87 -16.20
N ASP A 225 17.49 12.50 -15.29
CA ASP A 225 17.50 11.17 -14.67
C ASP A 225 17.39 10.05 -15.72
N ILE A 226 16.46 10.19 -16.66
CA ILE A 226 16.28 9.25 -17.79
C ILE A 226 17.50 9.23 -18.71
N GLN A 227 18.03 10.40 -19.06
CA GLN A 227 19.23 10.50 -19.90
C GLN A 227 20.43 9.80 -19.25
N VAL A 228 20.71 10.10 -17.97
CA VAL A 228 21.82 9.51 -17.22
C VAL A 228 21.68 7.99 -17.14
N ALA A 229 20.50 7.49 -16.76
CA ALA A 229 20.24 6.04 -16.71
C ALA A 229 20.49 5.36 -18.07
N SER A 230 20.07 6.00 -19.16
CA SER A 230 20.23 5.47 -20.53
C SER A 230 21.68 5.40 -21.01
N THR A 231 22.60 6.15 -20.38
CA THR A 231 24.05 6.05 -20.68
C THR A 231 24.75 4.90 -19.97
N LEU A 232 24.13 4.30 -18.96
CA LEU A 232 24.69 3.18 -18.23
C LEU A 232 24.41 1.87 -18.99
N PRO A 233 25.31 0.87 -18.90
CA PRO A 233 25.11 -0.45 -19.49
C PRO A 233 24.10 -1.32 -18.70
N LEU A 234 23.02 -0.71 -18.19
CA LEU A 234 21.96 -1.38 -17.45
C LEU A 234 21.22 -2.40 -18.33
N SER A 235 20.82 -3.51 -17.73
CA SER A 235 19.98 -4.51 -18.41
C SER A 235 18.50 -4.13 -18.35
N GLY A 236 18.08 -3.54 -17.23
CA GLY A 236 16.72 -3.07 -17.00
C GLY A 236 16.65 -1.69 -16.36
N LEU A 237 15.53 -1.00 -16.56
CA LEU A 237 15.21 0.27 -15.92
C LEU A 237 13.74 0.26 -15.49
N ASP A 238 13.52 0.43 -14.18
CA ASP A 238 12.20 0.60 -13.59
C ASP A 238 11.88 2.08 -13.41
N ILE A 239 10.67 2.50 -13.81
CA ILE A 239 10.13 3.85 -13.61
C ILE A 239 8.81 3.79 -12.85
N TYR A 240 8.81 4.22 -11.60
CA TYR A 240 7.63 4.18 -10.73
C TYR A 240 7.04 5.57 -10.53
N ALA A 241 5.71 5.65 -10.59
CA ALA A 241 5.00 6.85 -10.16
C ALA A 241 5.13 7.02 -8.64
N PHE A 242 5.40 8.23 -8.17
CA PHE A 242 5.37 8.52 -6.74
C PHE A 242 3.94 8.43 -6.19
N ASN A 243 3.69 7.42 -5.37
CA ASN A 243 2.42 7.25 -4.66
C ASN A 243 2.44 8.04 -3.35
N ASN A 244 1.75 9.18 -3.34
CA ASN A 244 1.72 10.06 -2.18
C ASN A 244 0.71 9.59 -1.12
N TYR A 245 1.05 8.56 -0.34
CA TYR A 245 0.15 8.07 0.71
C TYR A 245 0.18 8.97 1.95
N PRO A 246 -0.99 9.38 2.50
CA PRO A 246 -1.07 10.37 3.60
C PRO A 246 -0.20 10.06 4.83
N PHE A 247 0.00 8.77 5.15
CA PHE A 247 0.76 8.35 6.33
C PHE A 247 2.29 8.45 6.19
N LEU A 248 2.82 8.72 4.98
CA LEU A 248 4.26 8.77 4.75
C LEU A 248 4.90 10.00 5.41
N PRO A 249 6.13 9.90 5.97
CA PRO A 249 6.82 11.03 6.57
C PRO A 249 6.95 12.25 5.65
N ILE A 250 7.09 12.02 4.34
CA ILE A 250 7.17 13.09 3.35
C ILE A 250 5.93 14.01 3.34
N ASN A 251 4.72 13.50 3.64
CA ASN A 251 3.52 14.34 3.70
C ASN A 251 3.56 15.35 4.83
N LYS A 252 4.04 14.95 6.02
CA LYS A 252 4.27 15.90 7.13
C LYS A 252 5.25 17.00 6.75
N MET A 253 6.27 16.67 5.95
CA MET A 253 7.23 17.66 5.47
C MET A 253 6.62 18.62 4.44
N ILE A 254 5.66 18.14 3.63
CA ILE A 254 4.90 18.98 2.70
C ILE A 254 3.95 19.90 3.46
N GLU A 255 3.18 19.37 4.40
CA GLU A 255 2.24 20.11 5.25
C GLU A 255 2.93 21.23 6.06
N HIS A 256 4.14 20.98 6.55
CA HIS A 256 4.94 21.97 7.27
C HIS A 256 5.73 22.92 6.35
N GLY A 257 5.50 22.89 5.04
CA GLY A 257 6.19 23.75 4.06
C GLY A 257 7.69 23.47 3.90
N SER A 258 8.20 22.38 4.46
CA SER A 258 9.60 21.98 4.31
C SER A 258 9.87 21.46 2.90
N LEU A 259 8.93 20.76 2.29
CA LEU A 259 8.96 20.31 0.89
C LEU A 259 7.77 20.92 0.13
N PRO A 260 7.90 21.16 -1.20
CA PRO A 260 6.75 21.51 -2.01
C PRO A 260 5.81 20.31 -2.17
N ALA A 261 4.60 20.56 -2.64
CA ALA A 261 3.69 19.50 -3.04
C ALA A 261 4.37 18.54 -4.05
N ALA A 262 4.01 17.26 -3.98
CA ALA A 262 4.35 16.30 -5.00
C ALA A 262 3.70 16.67 -6.35
N ALA A 263 4.24 16.14 -7.44
CA ALA A 263 3.68 16.39 -8.76
C ALA A 263 2.23 15.88 -8.84
N SER A 264 1.35 16.65 -9.48
CA SER A 264 -0.02 16.22 -9.76
C SER A 264 -0.03 14.99 -10.68
N PHE A 265 -1.15 14.27 -10.71
CA PHE A 265 -1.32 13.16 -11.65
C PHE A 265 -1.18 13.61 -13.11
N GLU A 266 -1.49 14.87 -13.41
CA GLU A 266 -1.30 15.43 -14.74
C GLU A 266 0.18 15.50 -15.14
N VAL A 267 1.02 16.05 -14.26
CA VAL A 267 2.48 16.11 -14.47
C VAL A 267 3.07 14.71 -14.52
N GLN A 268 2.63 13.82 -13.63
CA GLN A 268 3.09 12.43 -13.61
C GLN A 268 2.79 11.67 -14.91
N ALA A 269 1.61 11.87 -15.50
CA ALA A 269 1.25 11.26 -16.78
C ALA A 269 2.18 11.74 -17.92
N GLN A 270 2.52 13.04 -17.93
CA GLN A 270 3.44 13.63 -18.91
C GLN A 270 4.89 13.16 -18.70
N HIS A 271 5.35 13.06 -17.45
CA HIS A 271 6.66 12.51 -17.10
C HIS A 271 6.79 11.05 -17.52
N TYR A 272 5.75 10.24 -17.28
CA TYR A 272 5.69 8.87 -17.75
C TYR A 272 5.78 8.79 -19.27
N ALA A 273 5.01 9.62 -19.98
CA ALA A 273 5.02 9.65 -21.43
C ALA A 273 6.40 10.00 -22.01
N TYR A 274 7.04 11.03 -21.47
CA TYR A 274 8.40 11.39 -21.83
C TYR A 274 9.39 10.24 -21.65
N ALA A 275 9.36 9.57 -20.50
CA ALA A 275 10.27 8.46 -20.23
C ALA A 275 10.06 7.30 -21.20
N VAL A 276 8.81 6.93 -21.47
CA VAL A 276 8.47 5.85 -22.41
C VAL A 276 8.99 6.18 -23.81
N GLU A 277 8.70 7.38 -24.33
CA GLU A 277 9.14 7.78 -25.67
C GLU A 277 10.66 7.86 -25.78
N HIS A 278 11.31 8.48 -24.79
CA HIS A 278 12.77 8.60 -24.78
C HIS A 278 13.45 7.22 -24.74
N LEU A 279 12.98 6.32 -23.88
CA LEU A 279 13.55 4.98 -23.76
C LEU A 279 13.32 4.16 -25.03
N GLN A 280 12.11 4.19 -25.60
CA GLN A 280 11.84 3.50 -26.87
C GLN A 280 12.70 4.03 -28.03
N ASN A 281 12.83 5.36 -28.13
CA ASN A 281 13.68 5.99 -29.16
C ASN A 281 15.17 5.68 -28.99
N THR A 282 15.60 5.28 -27.79
CA THR A 282 16.98 4.87 -27.48
C THR A 282 17.16 3.35 -27.46
N GLY A 283 16.16 2.60 -27.93
CA GLY A 283 16.25 1.15 -28.17
C GLY A 283 15.79 0.26 -27.02
N TRP A 284 15.26 0.82 -25.94
CA TRP A 284 14.68 0.05 -24.84
C TRP A 284 13.31 -0.52 -25.21
N GLN A 285 13.01 -1.71 -24.68
CA GLN A 285 11.72 -2.36 -24.84
C GLN A 285 10.92 -2.27 -23.55
N GLN A 286 9.71 -1.75 -23.63
CA GLN A 286 8.80 -1.75 -22.49
C GLN A 286 8.21 -3.16 -22.31
N VAL A 287 8.69 -3.90 -21.31
CA VAL A 287 8.26 -5.28 -21.03
C VAL A 287 7.16 -5.36 -19.96
N SER A 288 7.00 -4.30 -19.19
CA SER A 288 5.89 -4.12 -18.25
C SER A 288 5.48 -2.64 -18.20
N ASN A 289 4.34 -2.32 -17.59
CA ASN A 289 3.92 -0.91 -17.43
C ASN A 289 5.01 -0.01 -16.86
N ASN A 290 5.83 -0.50 -15.93
CA ASN A 290 6.86 0.30 -15.28
C ASN A 290 8.29 -0.16 -15.61
N HIS A 291 8.47 -1.26 -16.35
CA HIS A 291 9.77 -1.88 -16.57
C HIS A 291 10.20 -1.86 -18.03
N PHE A 292 11.44 -1.47 -18.26
CA PHE A 292 12.08 -1.42 -19.56
C PHE A 292 13.30 -2.33 -19.58
N ALA A 293 13.41 -3.17 -20.60
CA ALA A 293 14.55 -4.05 -20.83
C ALA A 293 15.36 -3.56 -22.03
N PHE A 294 16.69 -3.53 -21.91
CA PHE A 294 17.53 -3.30 -23.08
C PHE A 294 17.73 -4.64 -23.82
N PRO A 295 17.48 -4.71 -25.15
CA PRO A 295 17.59 -5.96 -25.90
C PRO A 295 18.95 -6.65 -25.72
N ASN A 296 18.92 -7.98 -25.66
CA ASN A 296 20.11 -8.85 -25.58
C ASN A 296 20.97 -8.67 -24.31
N ARG A 297 20.44 -8.06 -23.24
CA ARG A 297 21.11 -7.96 -21.92
C ARG A 297 20.50 -8.87 -20.84
N GLY A 298 19.65 -9.82 -21.22
CA GLY A 298 19.16 -10.88 -20.33
C GLY A 298 18.04 -10.51 -19.35
N GLU A 299 17.58 -9.26 -19.32
CA GLU A 299 16.45 -8.84 -18.47
C GLU A 299 15.12 -9.46 -18.92
N ARG A 300 14.42 -10.13 -18.00
CA ARG A 300 13.15 -10.85 -18.26
C ARG A 300 12.00 -10.39 -17.37
N ASN A 301 12.30 -9.76 -16.23
CA ASN A 301 11.38 -9.22 -15.25
C ASN A 301 10.31 -10.25 -14.79
N ARG A 302 10.74 -11.51 -14.61
CA ARG A 302 9.82 -12.63 -14.39
C ARG A 302 9.02 -12.46 -13.11
N TYR A 303 9.68 -12.16 -11.99
CA TYR A 303 8.99 -12.07 -10.70
C TYR A 303 7.90 -10.98 -10.73
N ASN A 304 8.25 -9.77 -11.14
CA ASN A 304 7.35 -8.61 -11.13
C ASN A 304 6.14 -8.79 -12.07
N THR A 305 6.30 -9.56 -13.14
CA THR A 305 5.23 -9.85 -14.10
C THR A 305 4.32 -10.98 -13.60
N LEU A 306 4.90 -12.06 -13.06
CA LEU A 306 4.15 -13.25 -12.65
C LEU A 306 3.48 -13.09 -11.28
N VAL A 307 4.01 -12.26 -10.38
CA VAL A 307 3.37 -12.01 -9.07
C VAL A 307 1.99 -11.36 -9.24
N LYS A 308 1.77 -10.70 -10.38
CA LYS A 308 0.49 -10.09 -10.78
C LYS A 308 -0.47 -11.07 -11.47
N SER A 309 -0.08 -12.33 -11.70
CA SER A 309 -0.90 -13.32 -12.41
C SER A 309 -1.66 -14.28 -11.49
N ASN A 310 -1.71 -14.00 -10.18
CA ASN A 310 -2.23 -14.93 -9.16
C ASN A 310 -1.49 -16.29 -9.18
N MET A 311 -0.24 -16.31 -9.65
CA MET A 311 0.63 -17.48 -9.56
C MET A 311 0.96 -17.74 -8.07
N PRO A 312 1.02 -19.01 -7.63
CA PRO A 312 1.41 -19.34 -6.27
C PRO A 312 2.76 -18.71 -5.93
N CYS A 313 2.82 -17.99 -4.82
CA CYS A 313 4.02 -17.35 -4.29
C CYS A 313 4.24 -17.81 -2.85
N LEU A 314 5.31 -18.59 -2.64
CA LEU A 314 5.82 -18.91 -1.32
C LEU A 314 6.44 -17.65 -0.71
N ALA A 315 6.16 -17.35 0.55
CA ALA A 315 6.59 -16.10 1.16
C ALA A 315 7.19 -16.36 2.54
N PHE A 316 8.41 -15.88 2.74
CA PHE A 316 9.24 -16.14 3.93
C PHE A 316 9.68 -14.83 4.57
N GLY A 317 9.82 -14.83 5.89
CA GLY A 317 10.29 -13.67 6.64
C GLY A 317 9.20 -12.73 7.17
N SER A 318 9.49 -12.10 8.30
CA SER A 318 8.65 -11.07 8.94
C SER A 318 8.15 -10.01 7.96
N GLY A 319 6.83 -9.88 7.81
CA GLY A 319 6.18 -8.92 6.91
C GLY A 319 5.95 -9.41 5.48
N ALA A 320 6.38 -10.62 5.12
CA ALA A 320 6.16 -11.18 3.80
C ALA A 320 4.68 -11.44 3.50
N GLY A 321 4.28 -11.29 2.23
CA GLY A 321 2.95 -11.64 1.74
C GLY A 321 3.05 -12.74 0.69
N GLY A 322 2.21 -13.75 0.80
CA GLY A 322 2.20 -14.90 -0.10
C GLY A 322 0.79 -15.31 -0.51
N ASN A 323 0.71 -16.19 -1.51
CA ASN A 323 -0.54 -16.79 -1.92
C ASN A 323 -0.30 -18.20 -2.46
N PHE A 324 -1.10 -19.18 -2.07
CA PHE A 324 -1.12 -20.51 -2.67
C PHE A 324 -2.33 -21.29 -2.18
N GLY A 325 -2.67 -22.40 -2.84
CA GLY A 325 -3.74 -23.30 -2.39
C GLY A 325 -5.13 -22.66 -2.31
N GLY A 326 -5.36 -21.53 -3.00
CA GLY A 326 -6.61 -20.77 -2.90
C GLY A 326 -6.67 -19.81 -1.71
N TYR A 327 -5.53 -19.51 -1.08
CA TYR A 327 -5.43 -18.58 0.04
C TYR A 327 -4.38 -17.51 -0.20
N SER A 328 -4.62 -16.32 0.33
CA SER A 328 -3.64 -15.25 0.48
C SER A 328 -3.30 -15.10 1.96
N PHE A 329 -2.03 -14.89 2.30
CA PHE A 329 -1.60 -14.78 3.69
C PHE A 329 -0.52 -13.71 3.86
N GLN A 330 -0.38 -13.23 5.09
CA GLN A 330 0.69 -12.31 5.49
C GLN A 330 1.40 -12.80 6.74
N VAL A 331 2.72 -12.76 6.72
CA VAL A 331 3.59 -13.03 7.86
C VAL A 331 3.66 -11.81 8.77
N HIS A 332 3.65 -12.04 10.08
CA HIS A 332 3.67 -11.02 11.12
C HIS A 332 4.86 -10.08 10.94
N SER A 333 4.59 -8.78 10.93
CA SER A 333 5.61 -7.74 10.69
C SER A 333 6.41 -7.37 11.94
N THR A 334 5.94 -7.72 13.13
CA THR A 334 6.72 -7.56 14.36
C THR A 334 7.84 -8.60 14.36
N LEU A 335 9.09 -8.10 14.34
CA LEU A 335 10.28 -8.95 14.26
C LEU A 335 10.34 -9.99 15.38
N GLN A 336 10.08 -9.57 16.62
CA GLN A 336 10.16 -10.46 17.78
C GLN A 336 9.14 -11.61 17.69
N THR A 337 7.89 -11.32 17.36
CA THR A 337 6.85 -12.34 17.14
C THR A 337 7.26 -13.35 16.06
N TYR A 338 7.88 -12.89 14.98
CA TYR A 338 8.38 -13.78 13.92
C TYR A 338 9.54 -14.67 14.41
N LEU A 339 10.51 -14.08 15.12
CA LEU A 339 11.65 -14.83 15.66
C LEU A 339 11.23 -15.88 16.70
N ASP A 340 10.24 -15.55 17.54
CA ASP A 340 9.75 -16.42 18.63
C ASP A 340 8.78 -17.51 18.14
N THR A 341 8.28 -17.40 16.90
CA THR A 341 7.37 -18.41 16.35
C THR A 341 8.10 -19.75 16.20
N PRO A 342 7.58 -20.87 16.74
CA PRO A 342 8.20 -22.19 16.58
C PRO A 342 8.40 -22.61 15.12
N ALA A 343 9.42 -23.42 14.85
CA ALA A 343 9.78 -23.86 13.49
C ALA A 343 8.63 -24.54 12.74
N ASP A 344 7.78 -25.27 13.46
CA ASP A 344 6.67 -26.04 12.92
C ASP A 344 5.39 -25.20 12.66
N LYS A 345 5.45 -23.89 12.91
CA LYS A 345 4.34 -22.96 12.76
C LYS A 345 4.69 -21.82 11.81
N LYS A 346 3.67 -21.27 11.15
CA LYS A 346 3.81 -20.05 10.33
C LYS A 346 3.42 -18.84 11.16
N ALA A 347 4.26 -17.79 11.20
CA ALA A 347 3.96 -16.56 11.94
C ALA A 347 2.90 -15.71 11.22
N LEU A 348 1.65 -16.18 11.14
CA LEU A 348 0.58 -15.53 10.38
C LEU A 348 0.02 -14.30 11.12
N SER A 349 -0.22 -13.23 10.37
CA SER A 349 -0.96 -12.02 10.81
C SER A 349 -2.25 -11.79 10.02
N PHE A 350 -2.39 -12.50 8.90
CA PHE A 350 -3.58 -12.47 8.06
C PHE A 350 -3.64 -13.76 7.22
N LEU A 351 -4.85 -14.27 7.03
CA LEU A 351 -5.16 -15.35 6.10
C LEU A 351 -6.56 -15.13 5.53
N SER A 352 -6.69 -15.12 4.21
CA SER A 352 -7.97 -15.10 3.53
C SER A 352 -8.05 -16.16 2.45
N LYS A 353 -9.23 -16.74 2.31
CA LYS A 353 -9.58 -17.56 1.15
C LYS A 353 -9.84 -16.65 -0.04
N HIS A 354 -9.38 -17.07 -1.21
CA HIS A 354 -9.63 -16.39 -2.47
C HIS A 354 -11.12 -16.39 -2.79
N GLY A 355 -11.68 -15.21 -3.10
CA GLY A 355 -13.03 -15.11 -3.63
C GLY A 355 -13.14 -15.61 -5.08
N ALA A 356 -14.37 -15.78 -5.55
CA ALA A 356 -14.69 -16.31 -6.88
C ALA A 356 -14.00 -15.56 -8.03
N ASN A 357 -13.79 -14.25 -7.88
CA ASN A 357 -13.20 -13.40 -8.93
C ASN A 357 -11.65 -13.34 -8.89
N LYS A 358 -10.98 -13.98 -7.93
CA LYS A 358 -9.52 -13.89 -7.77
C LYS A 358 -8.73 -14.46 -8.97
N PRO A 359 -9.13 -15.58 -9.62
CA PRO A 359 -8.47 -16.05 -10.83
C PRO A 359 -8.57 -15.03 -11.98
N LEU A 360 -9.75 -14.45 -12.19
CA LEU A 360 -9.95 -13.41 -13.20
C LEU A 360 -9.14 -12.15 -12.89
N LEU A 361 -9.06 -11.74 -11.62
CA LEU A 361 -8.21 -10.64 -11.19
C LEU A 361 -6.75 -10.86 -11.60
N GLY A 362 -6.22 -12.08 -11.39
CA GLY A 362 -4.86 -12.43 -11.79
C GLY A 362 -4.64 -12.31 -13.30
N VAL A 363 -5.57 -12.79 -14.12
CA VAL A 363 -5.49 -12.65 -15.59
C VAL A 363 -5.51 -11.18 -15.99
N VAL A 364 -6.47 -10.40 -15.48
CA VAL A 364 -6.62 -8.97 -15.80
C VAL A 364 -5.40 -8.16 -15.38
N GLN A 365 -4.86 -8.41 -14.18
CA GLN A 365 -3.65 -7.75 -13.69
C GLN A 365 -2.43 -8.08 -14.52
N HIS A 366 -2.25 -9.36 -14.89
CA HIS A 366 -1.14 -9.81 -15.72
C HIS A 366 -1.20 -9.24 -17.13
N ASP A 367 -2.33 -9.37 -17.82
CA ASP A 367 -2.49 -8.89 -19.20
C ASP A 367 -2.28 -7.37 -19.26
N LEU A 368 -2.92 -6.61 -18.36
CA LEU A 368 -2.78 -5.16 -18.32
C LEU A 368 -1.38 -4.72 -17.88
N GLU A 369 -0.64 -5.55 -17.14
CA GLU A 369 0.78 -5.32 -16.86
C GLU A 369 1.64 -5.40 -18.14
N LEU A 370 1.32 -6.36 -19.00
CA LEU A 370 1.94 -6.53 -20.32
C LEU A 370 1.41 -5.53 -21.36
N GLY A 371 0.34 -4.80 -21.02
CA GLY A 371 -0.27 -3.73 -21.80
C GLY A 371 -1.25 -4.21 -22.85
N TYR A 372 -1.91 -5.34 -22.62
CA TYR A 372 -3.05 -5.77 -23.41
C TYR A 372 -4.18 -6.32 -22.50
N LEU A 373 -5.33 -6.67 -23.07
CA LEU A 373 -6.41 -7.39 -22.39
C LEU A 373 -7.32 -8.05 -23.43
N ASP A 374 -7.64 -9.34 -23.27
CA ASP A 374 -8.72 -9.95 -24.05
C ASP A 374 -10.08 -9.51 -23.49
N ILE A 375 -10.84 -8.72 -24.26
CA ILE A 375 -12.13 -8.20 -23.80
C ILE A 375 -13.20 -9.30 -23.67
N LYS A 376 -12.99 -10.47 -24.28
CA LYS A 376 -13.92 -11.61 -24.18
C LYS A 376 -14.03 -12.14 -22.75
N LEU A 377 -13.05 -11.86 -21.90
CA LEU A 377 -13.12 -12.08 -20.44
C LEU A 377 -14.36 -11.41 -19.81
N PHE A 378 -14.83 -10.33 -20.41
CA PHE A 378 -15.97 -9.54 -19.94
C PHE A 378 -17.20 -9.60 -20.87
N LYS A 379 -17.26 -10.55 -21.81
CA LYS A 379 -18.36 -10.65 -22.81
C LYS A 379 -19.77 -10.70 -22.20
N HIS A 380 -19.91 -11.23 -20.99
CA HIS A 380 -21.18 -11.33 -20.26
C HIS A 380 -21.37 -10.20 -19.22
N ASN A 381 -20.51 -9.19 -19.22
CA ASN A 381 -20.56 -8.05 -18.33
C ASN A 381 -20.75 -6.74 -19.12
N PRO A 382 -22.01 -6.29 -19.35
CA PRO A 382 -22.29 -5.09 -20.13
C PRO A 382 -21.65 -3.81 -19.55
N LYS A 383 -21.48 -3.73 -18.22
CA LYS A 383 -20.84 -2.58 -17.56
C LYS A 383 -19.36 -2.50 -17.92
N ALA A 384 -18.64 -3.61 -17.83
CA ALA A 384 -17.22 -3.70 -18.23
C ALA A 384 -17.04 -3.42 -19.72
N MET A 385 -17.89 -3.98 -20.58
CA MET A 385 -17.84 -3.71 -22.02
C MET A 385 -18.06 -2.22 -22.33
N LYS A 386 -18.98 -1.56 -21.63
CA LYS A 386 -19.20 -0.10 -21.76
C LYS A 386 -17.94 0.69 -21.36
N LEU A 387 -17.27 0.33 -20.28
CA LEU A 387 -16.02 0.96 -19.86
C LEU A 387 -14.92 0.81 -20.92
N LEU A 388 -14.73 -0.39 -21.47
CA LEU A 388 -13.73 -0.65 -22.51
C LEU A 388 -13.97 0.20 -23.77
N MET A 389 -15.23 0.35 -24.20
CA MET A 389 -15.59 1.23 -25.32
C MET A 389 -15.32 2.71 -25.00
N GLN A 390 -15.62 3.16 -23.77
CA GLN A 390 -15.31 4.53 -23.34
C GLN A 390 -13.80 4.79 -23.33
N TRP A 391 -13.00 3.83 -22.86
CA TRP A 391 -11.54 3.97 -22.83
C TRP A 391 -10.91 3.97 -24.22
N GLN A 392 -11.50 3.24 -25.17
CA GLN A 392 -11.13 3.37 -26.58
C GLN A 392 -11.43 4.78 -27.11
N GLN A 393 -12.61 5.35 -26.82
CA GLN A 393 -12.95 6.72 -27.22
C GLN A 393 -12.02 7.77 -26.60
N LEU A 394 -11.58 7.53 -25.35
CA LEU A 394 -10.58 8.37 -24.66
C LEU A 394 -9.15 8.13 -25.14
N SER A 395 -8.95 7.26 -26.15
CA SER A 395 -7.62 6.89 -26.65
C SER A 395 -6.68 6.40 -25.55
N LEU A 396 -7.17 5.55 -24.64
CA LEU A 396 -6.32 4.83 -23.66
C LEU A 396 -5.89 3.46 -24.18
N LEU A 397 -6.66 2.89 -25.10
CA LEU A 397 -6.42 1.59 -25.71
C LEU A 397 -7.03 1.56 -27.12
N ASN A 398 -6.60 0.60 -27.93
CA ASN A 398 -7.21 0.25 -29.20
C ASN A 398 -7.62 -1.22 -29.19
N ILE A 399 -8.88 -1.51 -29.52
CA ILE A 399 -9.43 -2.85 -29.60
C ILE A 399 -9.32 -3.32 -31.05
N ASP A 400 -8.57 -4.39 -31.28
CA ASP A 400 -8.45 -4.98 -32.62
C ASP A 400 -9.64 -5.90 -32.97
N GLN A 401 -9.64 -6.40 -34.21
CA GLN A 401 -10.73 -7.23 -34.75
C GLN A 401 -10.90 -8.55 -33.98
N ASP A 402 -9.85 -9.02 -33.31
CA ASP A 402 -9.87 -10.25 -32.52
C ASP A 402 -10.39 -10.02 -31.09
N GLY A 403 -10.68 -8.77 -30.72
CA GLY A 403 -11.13 -8.38 -29.39
C GLY A 403 -9.99 -8.19 -28.39
N ILE A 404 -8.75 -8.00 -28.85
CA ILE A 404 -7.62 -7.68 -27.98
C ILE A 404 -7.52 -6.17 -27.84
N ALA A 405 -7.72 -5.67 -26.63
CA ALA A 405 -7.46 -4.28 -26.27
C ALA A 405 -5.96 -4.09 -26.03
N ARG A 406 -5.29 -3.25 -26.80
CA ARG A 406 -3.87 -2.90 -26.64
C ARG A 406 -3.74 -1.52 -26.03
N LEU A 407 -3.08 -1.42 -24.88
CA LEU A 407 -2.87 -0.17 -24.18
C LEU A 407 -1.77 0.63 -24.88
N ASN A 408 -2.03 1.92 -25.09
CA ASN A 408 -0.97 2.87 -25.44
C ASN A 408 -0.30 3.42 -24.17
N ILE A 409 0.57 4.42 -24.32
CA ILE A 409 1.34 5.01 -23.22
C ILE A 409 0.38 5.50 -22.11
N SER A 410 -0.68 6.21 -22.48
CA SER A 410 -1.68 6.70 -21.52
C SER A 410 -2.42 5.57 -20.81
N GLY A 411 -2.84 4.54 -21.55
CA GLY A 411 -3.47 3.35 -20.97
C GLY A 411 -2.58 2.64 -19.96
N ARG A 412 -1.28 2.51 -20.27
CA ARG A 412 -0.29 1.87 -19.39
C ARG A 412 -0.05 2.68 -18.11
N TYR A 413 0.01 4.01 -18.18
CA TYR A 413 0.08 4.86 -17.00
C TYR A 413 -1.13 4.64 -16.07
N TRP A 414 -2.33 4.62 -16.65
CA TRP A 414 -3.60 4.49 -15.94
C TRP A 414 -4.00 3.05 -15.60
N SER A 415 -3.17 2.05 -15.93
CA SER A 415 -3.54 0.63 -15.81
C SER A 415 -4.04 0.21 -14.42
N PRO A 416 -3.53 0.73 -13.28
CA PRO A 416 -4.09 0.37 -11.98
C PRO A 416 -5.56 0.79 -11.84
N THR A 417 -5.91 1.98 -12.35
CA THR A 417 -7.28 2.50 -12.34
C THR A 417 -8.18 1.69 -13.29
N LEU A 418 -7.65 1.27 -14.44
CA LEU A 418 -8.39 0.42 -15.38
C LEU A 418 -8.72 -0.94 -14.76
N ILE A 419 -7.73 -1.60 -14.14
CA ILE A 419 -7.92 -2.86 -13.39
C ILE A 419 -9.00 -2.67 -12.32
N ARG A 420 -8.86 -1.66 -11.46
CA ARG A 420 -9.82 -1.39 -10.38
C ARG A 420 -11.24 -1.23 -10.93
N LYS A 421 -11.43 -0.39 -11.96
CA LYS A 421 -12.75 -0.11 -12.52
C LYS A 421 -13.38 -1.34 -13.19
N LEU A 422 -12.60 -2.17 -13.90
CA LEU A 422 -13.10 -3.42 -14.48
C LEU A 422 -13.59 -4.38 -13.39
N MET A 423 -12.76 -4.60 -12.37
CA MET A 423 -13.06 -5.58 -11.33
C MET A 423 -14.26 -5.18 -10.47
N LEU A 424 -14.44 -3.88 -10.21
CA LEU A 424 -15.62 -3.36 -9.50
C LEU A 424 -16.94 -3.44 -10.30
N THR A 425 -16.91 -3.85 -11.57
CA THR A 425 -18.15 -4.14 -12.30
C THR A 425 -18.71 -5.53 -12.01
N LEU A 426 -17.89 -6.42 -11.45
CA LEU A 426 -18.28 -7.79 -11.14
C LEU A 426 -19.08 -7.82 -9.82
N PRO A 427 -20.03 -8.76 -9.69
CA PRO A 427 -20.63 -9.00 -8.40
C PRO A 427 -19.53 -9.45 -7.43
N THR A 428 -19.40 -8.72 -6.34
CA THR A 428 -18.82 -9.22 -5.11
C THR A 428 -19.85 -10.14 -4.47
N GLU A 429 -19.43 -11.15 -3.70
CA GLU A 429 -20.33 -11.95 -2.86
C GLU A 429 -20.85 -11.12 -1.66
N ASP A 430 -21.19 -9.85 -1.90
CA ASP A 430 -21.74 -8.88 -0.96
C ASP A 430 -23.23 -9.17 -0.69
N LYS A 431 -23.51 -10.38 -0.19
CA LYS A 431 -24.63 -10.61 0.73
C LYS A 431 -24.18 -10.70 2.19
N LYS A 432 -22.92 -10.36 2.47
CA LYS A 432 -22.44 -10.00 3.80
C LYS A 432 -21.67 -8.68 3.70
N GLU A 433 -22.40 -7.57 3.59
CA GLU A 433 -21.87 -6.28 4.06
C GLU A 433 -21.24 -6.52 5.45
N ASN A 434 -19.94 -6.26 5.57
CA ASN A 434 -19.19 -6.11 6.81
C ASN A 434 -19.68 -6.94 8.00
N SER A 435 -19.51 -8.27 7.97
CA SER A 435 -19.35 -8.96 9.25
C SER A 435 -17.96 -8.63 9.79
N MET A 436 -17.82 -7.42 10.37
CA MET A 436 -16.70 -7.10 11.25
C MET A 436 -16.63 -8.21 12.30
N VAL A 437 -15.50 -8.90 12.35
CA VAL A 437 -15.31 -10.02 13.27
C VAL A 437 -15.05 -9.42 14.64
N LYS A 438 -15.83 -9.81 15.65
CA LYS A 438 -15.56 -9.40 17.03
C LYS A 438 -14.17 -9.89 17.44
N LEU A 439 -13.36 -8.99 18.01
CA LEU A 439 -12.03 -9.35 18.48
C LEU A 439 -12.11 -10.35 19.65
N SER A 440 -11.17 -11.29 19.72
CA SER A 440 -10.99 -12.15 20.89
C SER A 440 -10.45 -11.35 22.08
N GLU A 441 -10.62 -11.85 23.32
CA GLU A 441 -10.08 -11.16 24.51
C GLU A 441 -8.55 -10.97 24.46
N GLU A 442 -7.83 -11.88 23.82
CA GLU A 442 -6.38 -11.75 23.61
C GLU A 442 -6.08 -10.58 22.65
N GLN A 443 -6.79 -10.51 21.51
CA GLN A 443 -6.65 -9.40 20.56
C GLN A 443 -7.06 -8.05 21.18
N LEU A 444 -8.10 -8.05 22.02
CA LEU A 444 -8.52 -6.87 22.79
C LEU A 444 -7.44 -6.47 23.78
N SER A 445 -6.77 -7.42 24.45
CA SER A 445 -5.66 -7.15 25.36
C SER A 445 -4.46 -6.51 24.64
N GLU A 446 -4.05 -7.07 23.50
CA GLU A 446 -2.99 -6.48 22.66
C GLU A 446 -3.35 -5.08 22.17
N LEU A 447 -4.61 -4.89 21.76
CA LEU A 447 -5.09 -3.61 21.28
C LEU A 447 -5.11 -2.57 22.40
N ARG A 448 -5.55 -2.95 23.61
CA ARG A 448 -5.47 -2.11 24.82
C ARG A 448 -4.03 -1.71 25.11
N GLN A 449 -3.08 -2.65 25.06
CA GLN A 449 -1.67 -2.34 25.27
C GLN A 449 -1.13 -1.36 24.21
N SER A 450 -1.40 -1.62 22.93
CA SER A 450 -0.97 -0.76 21.83
C SER A 450 -1.51 0.67 21.94
N LEU A 451 -2.78 0.80 22.32
CA LEU A 451 -3.44 2.09 22.49
C LEU A 451 -2.98 2.81 23.77
N ALA A 452 -2.57 2.09 24.81
CA ALA A 452 -1.95 2.68 26.00
C ALA A 452 -0.55 3.24 25.69
N GLU A 453 0.26 2.51 24.91
CA GLU A 453 1.60 2.95 24.50
C GLU A 453 1.57 4.12 23.51
N ASN A 454 0.58 4.11 22.58
CA ASN A 454 0.40 5.17 21.60
C ASN A 454 -1.09 5.49 21.38
N PRO A 455 -1.69 6.31 22.26
CA PRO A 455 -3.08 6.72 22.14
C PRO A 455 -3.34 7.69 20.98
N GLY A 456 -2.29 8.18 20.31
CA GLY A 456 -2.36 9.12 19.18
C GLY A 456 -2.52 8.48 17.81
N GLN A 457 -2.76 7.16 17.75
CA GLN A 457 -3.03 6.45 16.49
C GLN A 457 -4.33 6.93 15.82
N ILE A 458 -4.45 6.70 14.51
CA ILE A 458 -5.70 6.95 13.77
C ILE A 458 -6.61 5.74 14.00
N LEU A 459 -7.65 5.90 14.83
CA LEU A 459 -8.47 4.79 15.33
C LEU A 459 -9.16 4.01 14.19
N GLU A 460 -9.60 4.70 13.12
CA GLU A 460 -10.17 4.07 11.93
C GLU A 460 -9.17 3.22 11.16
N MET A 461 -7.90 3.63 11.11
CA MET A 461 -6.85 2.82 10.51
C MET A 461 -6.56 1.59 11.36
N VAL A 462 -6.55 1.75 12.69
CA VAL A 462 -6.42 0.63 13.62
C VAL A 462 -7.58 -0.35 13.43
N ALA A 463 -8.81 0.15 13.33
CA ALA A 463 -10.01 -0.66 13.05
C ALA A 463 -9.89 -1.41 11.72
N GLY A 464 -9.46 -0.72 10.65
CA GLY A 464 -9.23 -1.35 9.34
C GLY A 464 -8.10 -2.39 9.34
N MET A 465 -7.01 -2.12 10.06
CA MET A 465 -5.88 -3.05 10.21
C MET A 465 -6.25 -4.29 11.04
N LYS A 466 -7.04 -4.11 12.10
CA LYS A 466 -7.50 -5.19 12.99
C LYS A 466 -8.81 -5.84 12.53
N GLN A 467 -9.42 -5.31 11.47
CA GLN A 467 -10.70 -5.76 10.89
C GLN A 467 -11.85 -5.84 11.91
N CYS A 468 -11.83 -4.92 12.87
CA CYS A 468 -12.86 -4.76 13.89
C CYS A 468 -13.60 -3.44 13.72
N SER A 469 -14.64 -3.24 14.50
CA SER A 469 -15.39 -1.98 14.49
C SER A 469 -14.60 -0.84 15.12
N LEU A 470 -14.90 0.40 14.71
CA LEU A 470 -14.34 1.59 15.37
C LEU A 470 -14.74 1.64 16.85
N GLU A 471 -15.95 1.20 17.19
CA GLU A 471 -16.41 1.09 18.58
C GLU A 471 -15.52 0.17 19.42
N GLU A 472 -15.14 -0.99 18.89
CA GLU A 472 -14.22 -1.92 19.57
C GLU A 472 -12.86 -1.28 19.81
N VAL A 473 -12.32 -0.55 18.84
CA VAL A 473 -11.07 0.20 19.02
C VAL A 473 -11.22 1.28 20.09
N ILE A 474 -12.32 2.05 20.06
CA ILE A 474 -12.60 3.08 21.07
C ILE A 474 -12.70 2.45 22.46
N SER A 475 -13.34 1.28 22.59
CA SER A 475 -13.48 0.57 23.86
C SER A 475 -12.16 0.06 24.44
N CYS A 476 -11.10 0.00 23.62
CA CYS A 476 -9.76 -0.41 24.02
C CYS A 476 -8.83 0.77 24.38
N LEU A 477 -9.29 2.02 24.24
CA LEU A 477 -8.54 3.17 24.75
C LEU A 477 -8.50 3.14 26.29
N PRO A 478 -7.49 3.79 26.91
CA PRO A 478 -7.44 3.97 28.36
C PRO A 478 -8.74 4.60 28.90
N ALA A 479 -9.21 4.11 30.05
CA ALA A 479 -10.52 4.46 30.60
C ALA A 479 -10.67 5.97 30.88
N GLU A 480 -9.57 6.65 31.22
CA GLU A 480 -9.52 8.09 31.45
C GLU A 480 -9.73 8.92 30.17
N MET A 481 -9.60 8.32 28.99
CA MET A 481 -9.74 9.00 27.70
C MET A 481 -11.15 8.88 27.10
N VAL A 482 -12.02 8.05 27.68
CA VAL A 482 -13.29 7.66 27.07
C VAL A 482 -14.44 7.76 28.06
N THR A 483 -15.45 8.57 27.72
CA THR A 483 -16.75 8.55 28.40
C THR A 483 -17.84 8.15 27.40
N LYS A 484 -18.63 7.11 27.73
CA LYS A 484 -19.72 6.61 26.88
C LYS A 484 -21.07 7.08 27.40
N THR A 485 -21.98 7.46 26.51
CA THR A 485 -23.42 7.60 26.79
C THR A 485 -24.25 6.91 25.70
N ASP A 486 -25.53 6.73 25.98
CA ASP A 486 -26.46 5.98 25.12
C ASP A 486 -26.80 6.76 23.84
N GLY A 487 -26.88 6.07 22.70
CA GLY A 487 -27.27 6.66 21.42
C GLY A 487 -28.69 7.25 21.42
N ALA A 488 -29.57 6.80 22.30
CA ALA A 488 -30.92 7.37 22.48
C ALA A 488 -30.90 8.87 22.86
N ARG A 489 -29.79 9.36 23.42
CA ARG A 489 -29.60 10.79 23.73
C ARG A 489 -29.18 11.64 22.53
N PHE A 490 -29.16 11.07 21.31
CA PHE A 490 -28.75 11.78 20.09
C PHE A 490 -29.42 13.15 19.94
N VAL A 491 -30.76 13.20 20.06
CA VAL A 491 -31.53 14.41 19.80
C VAL A 491 -31.25 15.48 20.86
N GLU A 492 -31.25 15.07 22.13
CA GLU A 492 -30.90 15.91 23.28
C GLU A 492 -29.51 16.52 23.12
N ILE A 493 -28.51 15.69 22.82
CA ILE A 493 -27.11 16.10 22.66
C ILE A 493 -26.94 17.04 21.47
N MET A 494 -27.56 16.74 20.32
CA MET A 494 -27.48 17.60 19.14
C MET A 494 -28.15 18.96 19.39
N GLN A 495 -29.29 19.00 20.08
CA GLN A 495 -29.96 20.25 20.46
C GLN A 495 -29.12 21.06 21.46
N ALA A 496 -28.51 20.41 22.45
CA ALA A 496 -27.61 21.06 23.40
C ALA A 496 -26.37 21.62 22.69
N LEU A 497 -25.72 20.86 21.81
CA LEU A 497 -24.56 21.34 21.05
C LEU A 497 -24.87 22.55 20.17
N ALA A 498 -26.10 22.66 19.64
CA ALA A 498 -26.52 23.82 18.85
C ALA A 498 -26.62 25.12 19.66
N THR A 499 -26.62 25.05 21.00
CA THR A 499 -26.59 26.22 21.89
C THR A 499 -25.19 26.81 22.08
N LEU A 500 -24.14 26.10 21.64
CA LEU A 500 -22.78 26.63 21.66
C LEU A 500 -22.66 27.81 20.69
N GLU A 501 -22.23 28.97 21.19
CA GLU A 501 -21.97 30.15 20.35
C GLU A 501 -20.65 30.03 19.58
N ASP A 502 -19.67 29.34 20.16
CA ASP A 502 -18.36 29.14 19.55
C ASP A 502 -18.38 28.05 18.47
N ALA A 503 -17.59 28.24 17.42
CA ALA A 503 -17.44 27.27 16.34
C ALA A 503 -16.91 25.90 16.84
N VAL A 504 -17.53 24.83 16.35
CA VAL A 504 -17.05 23.46 16.47
C VAL A 504 -16.64 22.94 15.09
N THR A 505 -15.96 21.81 15.04
CA THR A 505 -15.62 21.16 13.78
C THR A 505 -16.42 19.87 13.62
N PHE A 506 -17.38 19.87 12.70
CA PHE A 506 -18.18 18.70 12.35
C PHE A 506 -17.48 17.92 11.24
N ILE A 507 -17.29 16.62 11.44
CA ILE A 507 -16.64 15.73 10.47
C ILE A 507 -17.54 14.54 10.20
N ALA A 508 -17.95 14.37 8.94
CA ALA A 508 -18.61 13.16 8.45
C ALA A 508 -17.61 12.32 7.66
N HIS A 509 -17.52 11.04 8.01
CA HIS A 509 -16.67 10.07 7.32
C HIS A 509 -17.57 9.02 6.67
N THR A 510 -17.40 8.85 5.37
CA THR A 510 -17.99 7.78 4.57
C THR A 510 -16.86 6.92 3.98
N PRO A 511 -17.14 5.70 3.49
CA PRO A 511 -16.10 4.89 2.84
C PRO A 511 -15.34 5.60 1.71
N ASP A 512 -15.93 6.63 1.11
CA ASP A 512 -15.41 7.31 -0.08
C ASP A 512 -15.00 8.77 0.16
N ALA A 513 -15.33 9.36 1.32
CA ALA A 513 -15.07 10.78 1.58
C ALA A 513 -15.00 11.12 3.08
N VAL A 514 -14.10 12.04 3.42
CA VAL A 514 -14.08 12.75 4.71
C VAL A 514 -14.46 14.21 4.43
N VAL A 515 -15.57 14.66 5.03
CA VAL A 515 -16.08 16.03 4.88
C VAL A 515 -16.01 16.72 6.22
N GLU A 516 -15.41 17.91 6.25
CA GLU A 516 -15.23 18.73 7.44
C GLU A 516 -15.87 20.11 7.26
N VAL A 517 -16.59 20.56 8.28
CA VAL A 517 -17.18 21.90 8.34
C VAL A 517 -16.89 22.49 9.72
N THR A 518 -16.24 23.65 9.75
CA THR A 518 -15.98 24.41 10.98
C THR A 518 -16.91 25.61 11.06
N GLY A 519 -17.72 25.68 12.11
CA GLY A 519 -18.70 26.75 12.29
C GLY A 519 -19.61 26.50 13.50
N LYS A 520 -20.58 27.40 13.72
CA LYS A 520 -21.64 27.17 14.70
C LYS A 520 -22.51 26.00 14.22
N LEU A 521 -22.80 25.05 15.11
CA LEU A 521 -23.66 23.93 14.77
C LEU A 521 -25.12 24.41 14.71
N PRO A 522 -25.85 24.21 13.61
CA PRO A 522 -27.24 24.65 13.53
C PRO A 522 -28.14 23.79 14.42
N SER A 523 -29.24 24.38 14.86
CA SER A 523 -30.34 23.64 15.49
C SER A 523 -30.99 22.67 14.50
N GLY A 524 -31.85 21.79 15.01
CA GLY A 524 -32.57 20.86 14.17
C GLY A 524 -33.71 20.15 14.89
N GLN A 525 -34.53 19.49 14.09
CA GLN A 525 -35.78 18.86 14.52
C GLN A 525 -36.04 17.52 13.82
N ILE A 526 -36.76 16.64 14.52
CA ILE A 526 -37.14 15.34 13.96
C ILE A 526 -38.27 15.53 12.95
N GLY A 527 -38.12 14.92 11.79
CA GLY A 527 -39.15 14.88 10.76
C GLY A 527 -38.86 13.79 9.75
N ARG A 528 -39.90 13.05 9.34
CA ARG A 528 -39.82 11.98 8.32
C ARG A 528 -38.77 10.90 8.62
N GLY A 529 -38.50 10.61 9.88
CA GLY A 529 -37.51 9.59 10.31
C GLY A 529 -36.05 10.08 10.31
N PHE A 530 -35.81 11.40 10.21
CA PHE A 530 -34.49 12.01 10.27
C PHE A 530 -34.46 13.14 11.29
N TYR A 531 -33.27 13.42 11.83
CA TYR A 531 -32.94 14.71 12.43
C TYR A 531 -32.51 15.66 11.31
N ASN A 532 -33.25 16.75 11.14
CA ASN A 532 -33.07 17.70 10.05
C ASN A 532 -32.45 18.97 10.61
N PHE A 533 -31.28 19.38 10.08
CA PHE A 533 -30.68 20.67 10.43
C PHE A 533 -31.52 21.82 9.89
N ASP A 534 -31.63 22.90 10.65
CA ASP A 534 -32.31 24.12 10.23
C ASP A 534 -31.47 24.89 9.19
N HIS A 535 -32.15 25.48 8.20
CA HIS A 535 -31.53 26.14 7.03
C HIS A 535 -31.25 27.64 7.24
N GLY A 536 -31.23 28.13 8.48
CA GLY A 536 -31.26 29.55 8.79
C GLY A 536 -29.92 30.28 8.82
N GLN A 537 -28.78 29.57 8.79
CA GLN A 537 -27.45 30.19 8.90
C GLN A 537 -26.54 29.84 7.72
N GLU A 538 -25.92 30.88 7.15
CA GLU A 538 -24.98 30.76 6.03
C GLU A 538 -23.67 30.10 6.50
N GLY A 539 -23.19 29.08 5.80
CA GLY A 539 -21.93 28.39 6.10
C GLY A 539 -21.99 27.30 7.18
N GLY A 540 -23.19 26.90 7.63
CA GLY A 540 -23.39 25.79 8.58
C GLY A 540 -23.47 24.39 7.94
N VAL A 541 -23.54 23.36 8.78
CA VAL A 541 -23.80 21.98 8.34
C VAL A 541 -25.27 21.86 7.92
N HIS A 542 -25.55 21.38 6.71
CA HIS A 542 -26.91 21.12 6.25
C HIS A 542 -27.11 19.64 5.91
N GLY A 543 -28.31 19.11 6.12
CA GLY A 543 -28.67 17.76 5.73
C GLY A 543 -29.59 17.04 6.72
N HIS A 544 -29.69 15.73 6.54
CA HIS A 544 -30.62 14.85 7.25
C HIS A 544 -29.86 13.66 7.85
N LEU A 545 -29.96 13.48 9.17
CA LEU A 545 -29.27 12.41 9.89
C LEU A 545 -30.28 11.34 10.35
N ARG A 546 -29.99 10.06 10.08
CA ARG A 546 -30.78 8.93 10.60
C ARG A 546 -30.49 8.74 12.09
N TYR A 547 -31.07 9.56 12.95
CA TYR A 547 -30.75 9.61 14.38
C TYR A 547 -30.95 8.26 15.09
N GLU A 548 -31.96 7.49 14.71
CA GLU A 548 -32.25 6.16 15.27
C GLU A 548 -31.14 5.13 14.99
N ASN A 549 -30.27 5.41 14.02
CA ASN A 549 -29.13 4.56 13.73
C ASN A 549 -27.97 4.76 14.71
N CYS A 550 -28.02 5.78 15.57
CA CYS A 550 -27.01 6.03 16.60
C CYS A 550 -27.18 5.05 17.76
N ALA A 551 -26.21 4.18 17.95
CA ALA A 551 -26.18 3.18 19.02
C ALA A 551 -25.49 3.70 20.28
N ALA A 552 -24.44 4.50 20.12
CA ALA A 552 -23.63 5.02 21.23
C ALA A 552 -22.97 6.35 20.88
N ILE A 553 -22.71 7.17 21.89
CA ILE A 553 -21.98 8.42 21.75
C ILE A 553 -20.80 8.41 22.71
N TYR A 554 -19.60 8.68 22.19
CA TYR A 554 -18.36 8.65 22.95
C TYR A 554 -17.71 10.03 22.99
N LEU A 555 -17.45 10.54 24.20
CA LEU A 555 -16.51 11.64 24.42
C LEU A 555 -15.10 11.05 24.50
N LEU A 556 -14.25 11.48 23.58
CA LEU A 556 -12.85 11.08 23.51
C LEU A 556 -11.94 12.25 23.83
N GLU A 557 -11.07 12.08 24.82
CA GLU A 557 -10.06 13.05 25.25
C GLU A 557 -8.66 12.42 25.15
N ARG A 558 -7.94 12.69 24.05
CA ARG A 558 -6.68 11.99 23.77
C ARG A 558 -5.66 12.86 23.04
N PRO A 559 -4.36 12.56 23.14
CA PRO A 559 -3.37 13.15 22.25
C PRO A 559 -3.59 12.60 20.83
N PHE A 560 -3.46 13.46 19.83
CA PHE A 560 -3.48 13.09 18.42
C PHE A 560 -2.49 14.00 17.67
N MET A 561 -1.54 13.38 16.95
CA MET A 561 -0.46 14.10 16.24
C MET A 561 0.29 15.14 17.11
N GLY A 562 0.56 14.80 18.38
CA GLY A 562 1.30 15.66 19.30
C GLY A 562 0.49 16.81 19.92
N LYS A 563 -0.83 16.86 19.70
CA LYS A 563 -1.73 17.84 20.33
C LYS A 563 -2.85 17.13 21.09
N HIS A 564 -3.28 17.71 22.19
CA HIS A 564 -4.49 17.24 22.87
C HIS A 564 -5.73 17.54 22.01
N THR A 565 -6.67 16.60 21.94
CA THR A 565 -7.92 16.69 21.18
C THR A 565 -9.09 16.19 22.01
N VAL A 566 -10.25 16.85 21.87
CA VAL A 566 -11.50 16.49 22.51
C VAL A 566 -12.59 16.41 21.44
N SER A 567 -13.34 15.30 21.42
CA SER A 567 -14.37 15.07 20.40
C SER A 567 -15.52 14.19 20.87
N LEU A 568 -16.72 14.46 20.35
CA LEU A 568 -17.87 13.56 20.41
C LEU A 568 -17.91 12.70 19.16
N ASN A 569 -18.02 11.38 19.34
CA ASN A 569 -18.05 10.39 18.26
C ASN A 569 -19.39 9.67 18.32
N PHE A 570 -20.21 9.85 17.28
CA PHE A 570 -21.53 9.23 17.17
C PHE A 570 -21.38 7.92 16.42
N ILE A 571 -21.66 6.80 17.07
CA ILE A 571 -21.41 5.45 16.57
C ILE A 571 -22.72 4.77 16.21
N ASN A 572 -22.77 4.13 15.04
CA ASN A 572 -23.96 3.43 14.57
C ASN A 572 -24.07 2.01 15.13
N HIS A 573 -25.20 1.33 14.89
CA HIS A 573 -25.42 -0.07 15.31
C HIS A 573 -24.44 -1.10 14.71
N GLN A 574 -23.66 -0.72 13.69
CA GLN A 574 -22.60 -1.55 13.12
C GLN A 574 -21.23 -1.26 13.75
N GLY A 575 -21.14 -0.33 14.72
CA GLY A 575 -19.89 0.05 15.38
C GLY A 575 -19.00 1.00 14.55
N GLY A 576 -19.52 1.58 13.47
CA GLY A 576 -18.86 2.61 12.67
C GLY A 576 -19.26 4.04 13.08
N ALA A 577 -18.41 5.03 12.80
CA ALA A 577 -18.78 6.44 13.04
C ALA A 577 -19.82 6.92 12.03
N MET A 578 -20.91 7.51 12.52
CA MET A 578 -21.84 8.31 11.71
C MET A 578 -21.20 9.65 11.34
N PHE A 579 -20.67 10.34 12.35
CA PHE A 579 -19.94 11.60 12.27
C PHE A 579 -19.28 11.89 13.62
N LYS A 580 -18.49 12.97 13.67
CA LYS A 580 -17.74 13.42 14.84
C LYS A 580 -17.86 14.93 15.00
N ILE A 581 -17.83 15.41 16.22
CA ILE A 581 -17.82 16.84 16.54
C ILE A 581 -16.61 17.11 17.44
N PHE A 582 -15.66 17.89 16.92
CA PHE A 582 -14.45 18.27 17.63
C PHE A 582 -14.59 19.65 18.28
N VAL A 583 -14.01 19.77 19.47
CA VAL A 583 -13.83 21.04 20.17
C VAL A 583 -12.98 21.97 19.31
N GLY A 584 -13.45 23.21 19.13
CA GLY A 584 -12.76 24.26 18.41
C GLY A 584 -11.52 24.76 19.14
N ARG A 585 -10.69 25.52 18.41
CA ARG A 585 -9.52 26.19 18.98
C ARG A 585 -9.70 27.70 19.01
N ASP A 586 -9.06 28.37 19.96
CA ASP A 586 -8.95 29.82 20.01
C ASP A 586 -7.85 30.33 19.05
N GLU A 587 -7.68 31.65 18.99
CA GLU A 587 -6.66 32.30 18.14
C GLU A 587 -5.22 31.88 18.49
N ALA A 588 -4.98 31.52 19.75
CA ALA A 588 -3.70 30.99 20.25
C ALA A 588 -3.55 29.47 19.99
N ARG A 589 -4.50 28.85 19.29
CA ARG A 589 -4.57 27.42 18.98
C ARG A 589 -4.74 26.50 20.20
N ASN A 590 -5.21 27.00 21.32
CA ASN A 590 -5.59 26.18 22.47
C ASN A 590 -7.02 25.66 22.29
N LEU A 591 -7.34 24.51 22.88
CA LEU A 591 -8.73 24.02 22.89
C LEU A 591 -9.60 24.95 23.75
N ARG A 592 -10.82 25.21 23.29
CA ARG A 592 -11.78 26.05 24.01
C ARG A 592 -12.30 25.35 25.26
N GLN A 593 -11.85 25.81 26.42
CA GLN A 593 -12.13 25.14 27.70
C GLN A 593 -13.64 25.09 28.02
N ASN A 594 -14.38 26.16 27.71
CA ASN A 594 -15.84 26.21 27.84
C ASN A 594 -16.55 25.10 27.05
N GLN A 595 -16.10 24.79 25.83
CA GLN A 595 -16.66 23.68 25.04
C GLN A 595 -16.31 22.31 25.63
N ILE A 596 -15.10 22.13 26.16
CA ILE A 596 -14.70 20.89 26.83
C ILE A 596 -15.60 20.63 28.04
N ASP A 597 -15.75 21.63 28.91
CA ASP A 597 -16.54 21.50 30.14
C ASP A 597 -18.01 21.24 29.82
N PHE A 598 -18.55 21.93 28.80
CA PHE A 598 -19.89 21.70 28.28
C PHE A 598 -20.09 20.26 27.80
N MET A 599 -19.20 19.74 26.95
CA MET A 599 -19.31 18.37 26.43
C MET A 599 -19.18 17.32 27.54
N ARG A 600 -18.33 17.56 28.55
CA ARG A 600 -18.19 16.67 29.72
C ARG A 600 -19.48 16.60 30.52
N GLN A 601 -20.08 17.74 30.87
CA GLN A 601 -21.35 17.79 31.59
C GLN A 601 -22.47 17.12 30.79
N LEU A 602 -22.57 17.47 29.51
CA LEU A 602 -23.58 16.93 28.60
C LEU A 602 -23.54 15.39 28.54
N ILE A 603 -22.34 14.80 28.41
CA ILE A 603 -22.20 13.35 28.31
C ILE A 603 -22.43 12.64 29.65
N LYS A 604 -22.04 13.26 30.78
CA LYS A 604 -22.35 12.75 32.12
C LYS A 604 -23.83 12.84 32.50
N GLY A 605 -24.59 13.70 31.82
CA GLY A 605 -26.01 13.95 32.16
C GLY A 605 -26.16 14.80 33.43
N GLU A 606 -25.17 15.66 33.70
CA GLU A 606 -25.13 16.61 34.83
C GLU A 606 -25.71 17.97 34.45
#